data_AF-A0A5N6KXS4-F1
#
_entry.id   AF-A0A5N6KXS4-F1
#
_cell.length_a   1.000
_cell.length_b   1.000
_cell.length_c   1.000
_cell.angle_alpha   90.00
_cell.angle_beta   90.00
_cell.angle_gamma   90.00
#
_symmetry.space_group_name_H-M   'P 1'
#
loop_
_entity.id
_entity.type
_entity.pdbx_description
1 polymer ?
#
loop_
_entity_poly.entity_id
_entity_poly.type
_entity_poly.pdbx_seq_one_letter_code
_entity_poly.pdbx_strand_id
1 'polypeptide(L)'
;MAPRAPAGATSLTTHRPESSSDSLNRVQKKQSGLRQLRIQANFTNLPSIDSVPFATRISRAIPQPKTDFAISIYPIHVKAIVEGRKDHEYRKYSLPATRMWIYETAPISAIRYRAVISKGKRSGELQECHLRIERNRLFNEGHGESAKLYAHEILELHQLKQPLTLASMISRGWIKGAPQKYCWMAADMVAELEDGMKKLK
;
A
#
# COMPACT_ATOMS: atom_id res chain seq x y z
N MET A 1 -43.80 -57.26 22.48
CA MET A 1 -42.60 -58.03 22.87
C MET A 1 -41.42 -57.07 22.93
N ALA A 2 -40.97 -56.75 24.14
CA ALA A 2 -39.60 -56.26 24.41
C ALA A 2 -38.77 -57.46 24.89
N PRO A 3 -37.42 -57.41 24.80
CA PRO A 3 -36.58 -56.78 25.85
C PRO A 3 -35.42 -55.96 25.21
N ARG A 4 -34.93 -54.82 25.68
CA ARG A 4 -34.41 -54.33 26.99
C ARG A 4 -33.23 -55.13 27.56
N ALA A 5 -32.00 -54.57 27.46
CA ALA A 5 -30.90 -54.59 28.45
C ALA A 5 -29.61 -54.00 27.83
N PRO A 6 -28.59 -53.58 28.60
CA PRO A 6 -28.65 -52.72 29.78
C PRO A 6 -27.59 -51.59 29.78
N ALA A 7 -27.77 -50.66 30.71
CA ALA A 7 -26.76 -49.68 31.13
C ALA A 7 -25.67 -50.32 32.00
N GLY A 8 -24.47 -49.75 31.97
CA GLY A 8 -23.38 -50.05 32.90
C GLY A 8 -22.35 -48.94 32.88
N ALA A 9 -22.41 -48.07 33.89
CA ALA A 9 -21.46 -47.00 34.15
C ALA A 9 -20.51 -47.45 35.27
N THR A 10 -19.20 -47.16 35.15
CA THR A 10 -18.38 -46.80 36.32
C THR A 10 -17.15 -45.99 35.92
N SER A 11 -17.06 -44.82 36.54
CA SER A 11 -15.98 -43.83 36.52
C SER A 11 -14.70 -44.34 37.18
N LEU A 12 -13.55 -43.73 36.83
CA LEU A 12 -12.53 -43.27 37.79
C LEU A 12 -11.45 -42.46 37.05
N THR A 13 -11.64 -41.15 36.98
CA THR A 13 -10.53 -40.21 36.78
C THR A 13 -10.84 -38.97 37.60
N THR A 14 -10.39 -38.97 38.84
CA THR A 14 -10.35 -37.77 39.67
C THR A 14 -9.09 -37.80 40.49
N HIS A 15 -8.27 -36.76 40.32
CA HIS A 15 -7.55 -35.99 41.34
C HIS A 15 -6.24 -35.47 40.75
N ARG A 16 -6.14 -34.15 40.56
CA ARG A 16 -5.41 -33.31 41.51
C ARG A 16 -5.70 -31.82 41.27
N PRO A 17 -6.00 -31.04 42.33
CA PRO A 17 -6.30 -29.62 42.21
C PRO A 17 -5.05 -28.74 42.30
N GLU A 18 -5.28 -27.48 41.94
CA GLU A 18 -4.46 -26.29 42.09
C GLU A 18 -3.76 -26.18 43.45
N SER A 19 -2.56 -25.60 43.47
CA SER A 19 -2.10 -24.83 44.62
C SER A 19 -1.19 -23.69 44.17
N SER A 20 -1.70 -22.48 44.40
CA SER A 20 -0.92 -21.24 44.45
C SER A 20 -0.05 -21.18 45.71
N SER A 21 0.90 -20.24 45.64
CA SER A 21 1.61 -19.54 46.71
C SER A 21 2.73 -20.25 47.48
N ASP A 22 3.89 -19.58 47.34
CA ASP A 22 4.85 -19.20 48.36
C ASP A 22 6.01 -20.12 48.77
N SER A 23 7.19 -19.59 48.41
CA SER A 23 8.25 -19.21 49.33
C SER A 23 9.56 -20.01 49.30
N LEU A 24 10.62 -19.20 49.07
CA LEU A 24 12.01 -19.36 49.51
C LEU A 24 12.91 -20.31 48.70
N ASN A 25 13.67 -19.72 47.77
CA ASN A 25 15.11 -19.99 47.77
C ASN A 25 15.96 -18.83 47.22
N ARG A 26 16.89 -18.44 48.09
CA ARG A 26 17.92 -17.41 48.02
C ARG A 26 19.09 -17.92 47.18
N VAL A 27 19.43 -17.25 46.07
CA VAL A 27 20.80 -17.32 45.51
C VAL A 27 21.20 -15.95 44.95
N GLN A 28 22.30 -15.46 45.48
CA GLN A 28 23.01 -14.23 45.12
C GLN A 28 23.29 -14.17 43.61
N LYS A 29 23.03 -13.03 42.97
CA LYS A 29 23.57 -12.74 41.64
C LYS A 29 24.47 -11.51 41.68
N LYS A 30 25.76 -11.81 41.57
CA LYS A 30 26.90 -10.95 41.26
C LYS A 30 26.50 -9.78 40.36
N GLN A 31 26.82 -8.58 40.83
CA GLN A 31 27.05 -7.42 39.98
C GLN A 31 28.22 -7.74 39.03
N SER A 32 27.96 -7.77 37.72
CA SER A 32 28.99 -7.72 36.70
C SER A 32 28.71 -6.55 35.79
N GLY A 33 29.62 -5.58 35.82
CA GLY A 33 29.51 -4.31 35.12
C GLY A 33 29.42 -4.47 33.61
N LEU A 34 28.48 -3.74 33.02
CA LEU A 34 28.59 -3.27 31.66
C LEU A 34 28.99 -1.80 31.73
N ARG A 35 30.23 -1.54 31.29
CA ARG A 35 30.76 -0.19 31.05
C ARG A 35 29.85 0.50 30.04
N GLN A 36 29.05 1.44 30.52
CA GLN A 36 28.35 2.38 29.67
C GLN A 36 29.40 3.32 29.06
N LEU A 37 29.70 3.14 27.77
CA LEU A 37 30.41 4.14 26.99
C LEU A 37 29.50 5.36 26.87
N ARG A 38 29.67 6.29 27.79
CA ARG A 38 29.01 7.59 27.79
C ARG A 38 29.69 8.43 26.71
N ILE A 39 29.14 8.42 25.50
CA ILE A 39 29.48 9.45 24.50
C ILE A 39 28.89 10.76 25.04
N GLN A 40 29.71 11.55 25.73
CA GLN A 40 29.40 12.94 25.99
C GLN A 40 29.64 13.70 24.69
N ALA A 41 28.58 13.92 23.91
CA ALA A 41 28.62 14.95 22.89
C ALA A 41 28.66 16.30 23.63
N ASN A 42 29.79 17.00 23.58
CA ASN A 42 29.90 18.39 24.01
C ASN A 42 29.03 19.25 23.08
N PHE A 43 27.79 19.52 23.50
CA PHE A 43 26.85 20.42 22.81
C PHE A 43 27.12 21.91 23.08
N THR A 44 28.34 22.28 23.45
CA THR A 44 28.67 23.66 23.87
C THR A 44 29.21 24.55 22.75
N ASN A 45 29.28 24.06 21.52
CA ASN A 45 29.66 24.87 20.35
C ASN A 45 28.74 24.57 19.15
N LEU A 46 27.43 24.75 19.30
CA LEU A 46 26.60 25.01 18.12
C LEU A 46 26.63 26.52 17.83
N PRO A 47 26.98 26.94 16.60
CA PRO A 47 26.82 28.33 16.21
C PRO A 47 25.33 28.70 16.29
N SER A 48 25.05 29.93 16.76
CA SER A 48 23.70 30.46 16.77
C SER A 48 23.11 30.38 15.37
N ILE A 49 21.84 30.00 15.27
CA ILE A 49 21.07 29.85 14.03
C ILE A 49 21.18 31.11 13.15
N ASP A 50 21.42 32.27 13.74
CA ASP A 50 21.49 33.56 13.06
C ASP A 50 22.82 33.86 12.34
N SER A 51 23.86 33.03 12.49
CA SER A 51 25.19 33.27 11.88
C SER A 51 25.45 32.54 10.56
N VAL A 52 24.48 31.74 10.07
CA VAL A 52 24.57 31.05 8.77
C VAL A 52 23.73 31.77 7.71
N PRO A 53 24.29 32.07 6.52
CA PRO A 53 23.52 32.60 5.40
C PRO A 53 22.31 31.71 5.10
N PHE A 54 21.14 32.30 4.82
CA PHE A 54 19.90 31.56 4.52
C PHE A 54 20.07 30.50 3.43
N ALA A 55 20.95 30.76 2.45
CA ALA A 55 21.30 29.84 1.38
C ALA A 55 21.98 28.54 1.88
N THR A 56 22.63 28.56 3.04
CA THR A 56 23.35 27.41 3.62
C THR A 56 22.46 26.58 4.55
N ARG A 57 21.21 27.00 4.80
CA ARG A 57 20.26 26.28 5.68
C ARG A 57 19.48 25.16 4.97
N ILE A 58 19.70 24.92 3.69
CA ILE A 58 18.98 23.91 2.89
C ILE A 58 19.96 22.91 2.28
N SER A 59 20.30 21.85 3.00
CA SER A 59 20.81 20.63 2.36
C SER A 59 20.72 19.38 3.24
N ARG A 60 19.70 19.32 4.12
CA ARG A 60 19.11 18.03 4.46
C ARG A 60 17.77 18.00 3.75
N ALA A 61 17.80 17.57 2.48
CA ALA A 61 16.60 17.43 1.66
C ALA A 61 15.57 16.65 2.48
N ILE A 62 14.51 17.33 2.92
CA ILE A 62 13.37 16.68 3.54
C ILE A 62 12.86 15.69 2.49
N PRO A 63 12.86 14.37 2.77
CA PRO A 63 12.34 13.40 1.82
C PRO A 63 10.90 13.78 1.48
N GLN A 64 10.67 14.19 0.23
CA GLN A 64 9.32 14.51 -0.21
C GLN A 64 8.47 13.24 -0.15
N PRO A 65 7.20 13.33 0.28
CA PRO A 65 6.33 12.17 0.29
C PRO A 65 6.23 11.61 -1.12
N LYS A 66 6.33 10.28 -1.26
CA LYS A 66 6.19 9.61 -2.56
C LYS A 66 4.73 9.68 -3.00
N THR A 67 4.44 10.46 -4.04
CA THR A 67 3.09 10.67 -4.56
C THR A 67 2.76 9.82 -5.77
N ASP A 68 3.79 9.32 -6.47
CA ASP A 68 3.67 8.73 -7.80
C ASP A 68 4.08 7.26 -7.81
N PHE A 69 3.16 6.40 -8.26
CA PHE A 69 3.39 4.96 -8.35
C PHE A 69 2.82 4.42 -9.66
N ALA A 70 3.40 3.33 -10.17
CA ALA A 70 2.88 2.62 -11.33
C ALA A 70 2.19 1.32 -10.95
N ILE A 71 1.13 0.98 -11.68
CA ILE A 71 0.46 -0.33 -11.64
C ILE A 71 0.29 -0.88 -13.04
N SER A 72 0.20 -2.20 -13.14
CA SER A 72 -0.19 -2.88 -14.38
C SER A 72 -1.70 -2.95 -14.52
N ILE A 73 -2.23 -2.59 -15.69
CA ILE A 73 -3.63 -2.72 -16.07
C ILE A 73 -3.71 -3.38 -17.46
N TYR A 74 -4.63 -4.34 -17.64
CA TYR A 74 -4.87 -4.97 -18.94
C TYR A 74 -5.47 -3.99 -19.96
N PRO A 75 -5.11 -4.08 -21.26
CA PRO A 75 -5.59 -3.17 -22.31
C PRO A 75 -7.11 -2.99 -22.35
N ILE A 76 -7.87 -4.07 -22.15
CA ILE A 76 -9.34 -4.01 -22.14
C ILE A 76 -9.89 -3.10 -21.02
N HIS A 77 -9.24 -3.07 -19.86
CA HIS A 77 -9.63 -2.20 -18.75
C HIS A 77 -9.14 -0.77 -18.95
N VAL A 78 -7.96 -0.57 -19.55
CA VAL A 78 -7.48 0.76 -19.94
C VAL A 78 -8.45 1.39 -20.95
N LYS A 79 -8.87 0.63 -21.97
CA LYS A 79 -9.88 1.07 -22.95
C LYS A 79 -11.19 1.47 -22.26
N ALA A 80 -11.71 0.65 -21.34
CA ALA A 80 -12.92 0.98 -20.59
C ALA A 80 -12.77 2.26 -19.74
N ILE A 81 -11.58 2.53 -19.19
CA ILE A 81 -11.28 3.77 -18.46
C ILE A 81 -11.32 4.98 -19.41
N VAL A 82 -10.63 4.89 -20.54
CA VAL A 82 -10.58 5.97 -21.55
C VAL A 82 -11.98 6.28 -22.11
N GLU A 83 -12.81 5.26 -22.31
CA GLU A 83 -14.19 5.40 -22.80
C GLU A 83 -15.19 5.80 -21.70
N GLY A 84 -14.75 5.96 -20.45
CA GLY A 84 -15.61 6.31 -19.32
C GLY A 84 -16.57 5.19 -18.86
N ARG A 85 -16.44 3.98 -19.42
CA ARG A 85 -17.22 2.79 -19.00
C ARG A 85 -16.70 2.17 -17.71
N LYS A 86 -15.50 2.55 -17.27
CA LYS A 86 -14.91 2.21 -15.97
C LYS A 86 -14.33 3.47 -15.34
N ASP A 87 -14.89 3.88 -14.22
CA ASP A 87 -14.48 5.10 -13.49
C ASP A 87 -13.83 4.80 -12.12
N HIS A 88 -13.77 3.53 -11.71
CA HIS A 88 -13.09 3.10 -10.50
C HIS A 88 -12.06 2.01 -10.83
N GLU A 89 -10.86 2.11 -10.25
CA GLU A 89 -9.90 1.00 -10.20
C GLU A 89 -10.10 0.15 -8.94
N TYR A 90 -10.16 -1.16 -9.12
CA TYR A 90 -10.48 -2.11 -8.05
C TYR A 90 -9.28 -2.94 -7.66
N ARG A 91 -8.93 -2.98 -6.37
CA ARG A 91 -7.80 -3.76 -5.84
C ARG A 91 -8.16 -4.43 -4.52
N LYS A 92 -7.54 -5.58 -4.23
CA LYS A 92 -7.64 -6.27 -2.92
C LYS A 92 -6.91 -5.52 -1.79
N TYR A 93 -6.25 -4.41 -2.10
CA TYR A 93 -5.49 -3.57 -1.17
C TYR A 93 -5.70 -2.10 -1.52
N SER A 94 -5.58 -1.21 -0.54
CA SER A 94 -5.57 0.23 -0.81
C SER A 94 -4.33 0.62 -1.61
N LEU A 95 -4.52 1.42 -2.64
CA LEU A 95 -3.41 2.03 -3.36
C LEU A 95 -2.65 3.03 -2.46
N PRO A 96 -1.33 3.16 -2.65
CA PRO A 96 -0.45 3.81 -1.67
C PRO A 96 -0.41 5.34 -1.79
N ALA A 97 -0.89 5.91 -2.90
CA ALA A 97 -0.91 7.34 -3.15
C ALA A 97 -2.00 7.69 -4.19
N THR A 98 -2.05 8.96 -4.63
CA THR A 98 -3.11 9.48 -5.51
C THR A 98 -2.71 9.61 -6.98
N ARG A 99 -1.41 9.66 -7.31
CA ARG A 99 -0.95 9.78 -8.71
C ARG A 99 -0.51 8.41 -9.23
N MET A 100 -1.38 7.82 -10.03
CA MET A 100 -1.28 6.44 -10.50
C MET A 100 -0.88 6.40 -11.97
N TRP A 101 0.33 5.95 -12.24
CA TRP A 101 0.84 5.68 -13.58
C TRP A 101 0.36 4.31 -14.04
N ILE A 102 -0.17 4.25 -15.25
CA ILE A 102 -0.78 3.05 -15.81
C ILE A 102 0.20 2.46 -16.82
N TYR A 103 0.83 1.36 -16.41
CA TYR A 103 1.49 0.43 -17.32
C TYR A 103 0.42 -0.44 -17.97
N GLU A 104 0.21 -0.23 -19.27
CA GLU A 104 -0.66 -1.08 -20.07
C GLU A 104 0.13 -2.35 -20.42
N THR A 105 -0.40 -3.52 -20.04
CA THR A 105 0.30 -4.79 -20.25
C THR A 105 0.38 -5.17 -21.73
N ALA A 106 0.90 -6.35 -22.05
CA ALA A 106 0.95 -6.87 -23.40
C ALA A 106 -0.43 -6.77 -24.11
N PRO A 107 -0.46 -6.44 -25.41
CA PRO A 107 0.70 -6.29 -26.30
C PRO A 107 1.39 -4.91 -26.25
N ILE A 108 0.84 -3.93 -25.53
CA ILE A 108 1.37 -2.55 -25.51
C ILE A 108 2.67 -2.46 -24.71
N SER A 109 2.70 -3.07 -23.51
CA SER A 109 3.88 -3.15 -22.65
C SER A 109 4.58 -1.79 -22.40
N ALA A 110 3.78 -0.77 -22.09
CA ALA A 110 4.26 0.60 -21.91
C ALA A 110 3.42 1.39 -20.90
N ILE A 111 4.04 2.37 -20.25
CA ILE A 111 3.29 3.42 -19.55
C ILE A 111 2.71 4.37 -20.58
N ARG A 112 1.40 4.62 -20.48
CA ARG A 112 0.67 5.49 -21.42
C ARG A 112 -0.22 6.52 -20.75
N TYR A 113 -0.61 6.28 -19.51
CA TYR A 113 -1.55 7.15 -18.83
C TYR A 113 -1.11 7.41 -17.40
N ARG A 114 -1.55 8.55 -16.86
CA ARG A 114 -1.51 8.87 -15.44
C ARG A 114 -2.91 9.26 -15.01
N ALA A 115 -3.41 8.58 -13.98
CA ALA A 115 -4.66 8.92 -13.33
C ALA A 115 -4.39 9.65 -12.01
N VAL A 116 -5.24 10.63 -11.68
CA VAL A 116 -5.40 11.10 -10.31
C VAL A 116 -6.57 10.34 -9.71
N ILE A 117 -6.36 9.70 -8.57
CA ILE A 117 -7.35 8.82 -7.94
C ILE A 117 -7.76 9.29 -6.54
N SER A 118 -8.98 8.91 -6.13
CA SER A 118 -9.44 9.09 -4.76
C SER A 118 -8.76 8.12 -3.78
N LYS A 119 -8.99 8.37 -2.47
CA LYS A 119 -8.82 7.33 -1.46
C LYS A 119 -9.68 6.10 -1.80
N GLY A 120 -9.25 4.93 -1.33
CA GLY A 120 -9.99 3.69 -1.53
C GLY A 120 -11.32 3.72 -0.78
N LYS A 121 -12.40 3.37 -1.48
CA LYS A 121 -13.76 3.22 -0.98
C LYS A 121 -14.09 1.74 -0.79
N ARG A 122 -14.94 1.43 0.18
CA ARG A 122 -15.54 0.12 0.44
C ARG A 122 -16.86 -0.05 -0.29
N SER A 123 -17.33 -1.29 -0.36
CA SER A 123 -18.72 -1.57 -0.76
C SER A 123 -19.69 -0.78 0.13
N GLY A 124 -20.69 -0.17 -0.47
CA GLY A 124 -21.64 0.73 0.17
C GLY A 124 -21.25 2.22 0.14
N GLU A 125 -19.98 2.54 -0.18
CA GLU A 125 -19.48 3.93 -0.14
C GLU A 125 -19.49 4.64 -1.51
N LEU A 126 -19.91 3.99 -2.60
CA LEU A 126 -20.04 4.67 -3.90
C LEU A 126 -21.33 5.51 -3.91
N GLN A 127 -21.21 6.73 -4.44
CA GLN A 127 -22.37 7.62 -4.63
C GLN A 127 -23.29 7.08 -5.72
N GLU A 128 -24.58 7.40 -5.62
CA GLU A 128 -25.63 6.92 -6.56
C GLU A 128 -25.30 7.23 -8.03
N CYS A 129 -24.70 8.39 -8.30
CA CYS A 129 -24.32 8.81 -9.66
C CYS A 129 -23.35 7.82 -10.34
N HIS A 130 -22.54 7.07 -9.58
CA HIS A 130 -21.61 6.09 -10.10
C HIS A 130 -22.24 4.71 -10.32
N LEU A 131 -23.41 4.41 -9.73
CA LEU A 131 -23.97 3.05 -9.75
C LEU A 131 -24.52 2.60 -11.11
N ARG A 132 -24.58 3.51 -12.09
CA ARG A 132 -24.96 3.20 -13.48
C ARG A 132 -23.77 2.76 -14.35
N ILE A 133 -22.54 2.96 -13.87
CA ILE A 133 -21.32 2.59 -14.58
C ILE A 133 -21.02 1.10 -14.32
N GLU A 134 -20.41 0.45 -15.32
CA GLU A 134 -20.17 -1.00 -15.30
C GLU A 134 -19.48 -1.45 -14.01
N ARG A 135 -19.93 -2.58 -13.43
CA ARG A 135 -19.42 -3.21 -12.20
C ARG A 135 -19.65 -2.42 -10.89
N ASN A 136 -19.90 -1.11 -10.94
CA ASN A 136 -20.02 -0.28 -9.74
C ASN A 136 -21.17 -0.72 -8.83
N ARG A 137 -22.34 -0.99 -9.38
CA ARG A 137 -23.49 -1.52 -8.62
C ARG A 137 -23.15 -2.83 -7.90
N LEU A 138 -22.62 -3.81 -8.64
CA LEU A 138 -22.21 -5.10 -8.10
C LEU A 138 -21.12 -4.98 -7.02
N PHE A 139 -20.19 -4.03 -7.19
CA PHE A 139 -19.23 -3.72 -6.14
C PHE A 139 -19.90 -3.13 -4.90
N ASN A 140 -20.80 -2.17 -5.10
CA ASN A 140 -21.43 -1.44 -4.01
C ASN A 140 -22.38 -2.30 -3.17
N GLU A 141 -23.01 -3.31 -3.79
CA GLU A 141 -23.82 -4.34 -3.10
C GLU A 141 -22.97 -5.20 -2.14
N GLY A 142 -21.66 -5.32 -2.37
CA GLY A 142 -20.73 -5.87 -1.38
C GLY A 142 -20.86 -7.38 -1.13
N HIS A 143 -21.10 -8.16 -2.18
CA HIS A 143 -21.21 -9.62 -2.08
C HIS A 143 -19.96 -10.35 -2.58
N GLY A 144 -19.61 -11.47 -1.91
CA GLY A 144 -18.53 -12.36 -2.35
C GLY A 144 -17.17 -11.68 -2.45
N GLU A 145 -16.54 -11.76 -3.62
CA GLU A 145 -15.22 -11.17 -3.83
C GLU A 145 -15.23 -9.64 -3.85
N SER A 146 -16.36 -8.98 -4.14
CA SER A 146 -16.40 -7.51 -4.20
C SER A 146 -16.28 -6.86 -2.82
N ALA A 147 -16.78 -7.52 -1.77
CA ALA A 147 -16.66 -7.08 -0.38
C ALA A 147 -15.21 -6.91 0.10
N LYS A 148 -14.26 -7.60 -0.54
CA LYS A 148 -12.84 -7.59 -0.18
C LYS A 148 -12.04 -6.55 -0.98
N LEU A 149 -12.68 -5.81 -1.89
CA LEU A 149 -12.01 -4.85 -2.75
C LEU A 149 -12.04 -3.43 -2.16
N TYR A 150 -11.11 -2.63 -2.63
CA TYR A 150 -11.09 -1.18 -2.53
C TYR A 150 -11.39 -0.63 -3.92
N ALA A 151 -12.29 0.35 -4.00
CA ALA A 151 -12.58 1.09 -5.22
C ALA A 151 -11.93 2.47 -5.16
N HIS A 152 -11.06 2.76 -6.12
CA HIS A 152 -10.39 4.06 -6.26
C HIS A 152 -10.98 4.79 -7.45
N GLU A 153 -11.71 5.88 -7.19
CA GLU A 153 -12.31 6.69 -8.25
C GLU A 153 -11.22 7.35 -9.09
N ILE A 154 -11.40 7.35 -10.41
CA ILE A 154 -10.53 8.00 -11.39
C ILE A 154 -11.07 9.41 -11.63
N LEU A 155 -10.46 10.36 -10.93
CA LEU A 155 -10.84 11.77 -10.91
C LEU A 155 -10.37 12.48 -12.17
N GLU A 156 -9.12 12.24 -12.55
CA GLU A 156 -8.52 12.78 -13.76
C GLU A 156 -7.81 11.67 -14.53
N LEU A 157 -7.77 11.81 -15.86
CA LEU A 157 -7.00 10.93 -16.72
C LEU A 157 -6.16 11.74 -17.69
N HIS A 158 -4.86 11.50 -17.67
CA HIS A 158 -3.88 12.11 -18.55
C HIS A 158 -3.24 11.03 -19.41
N GLN A 159 -2.96 11.35 -20.67
CA GLN A 159 -2.29 10.47 -21.62
C GLN A 159 -0.95 11.06 -22.02
N LEU A 160 0.08 10.20 -22.05
CA LEU A 160 1.38 10.55 -22.60
C LEU A 160 1.29 10.66 -24.13
N LYS A 161 1.89 11.74 -24.68
CA LYS A 161 2.08 11.92 -26.12
C LYS A 161 2.87 10.76 -26.73
N GLN A 162 3.89 10.28 -26.02
CA GLN A 162 4.73 9.16 -26.42
C GLN A 162 4.72 8.09 -25.33
N PRO A 163 4.28 6.85 -25.63
CA PRO A 163 4.34 5.75 -24.68
C PRO A 163 5.77 5.46 -24.20
N LEU A 164 5.95 5.26 -22.90
CA LEU A 164 7.24 4.85 -22.33
C LEU A 164 7.28 3.32 -22.19
N THR A 165 8.02 2.66 -23.07
CA THR A 165 8.06 1.18 -23.14
C THR A 165 8.77 0.55 -21.93
N LEU A 166 8.42 -0.70 -21.61
CA LEU A 166 9.11 -1.48 -20.58
C LEU A 166 10.62 -1.56 -20.83
N ALA A 167 11.03 -1.80 -22.07
CA ALA A 167 12.43 -1.90 -22.46
C ALA A 167 13.18 -0.58 -22.18
N SER A 168 12.59 0.57 -22.52
CA SER A 168 13.17 1.89 -22.24
C SER A 168 13.28 2.16 -20.73
N MET A 169 12.30 1.76 -19.93
CA MET A 169 12.38 1.93 -18.47
C MET A 169 13.47 1.06 -17.84
N ILE A 170 13.64 -0.17 -18.33
CA ILE A 170 14.70 -1.08 -17.88
C ILE A 170 16.08 -0.57 -18.30
N SER A 171 16.24 -0.13 -19.55
CA SER A 171 17.54 0.35 -20.05
C SER A 171 18.03 1.61 -19.33
N ARG A 172 17.09 2.43 -18.83
CA ARG A 172 17.38 3.61 -18.02
C ARG A 172 17.58 3.29 -16.54
N GLY A 173 17.42 2.03 -16.12
CA GLY A 173 17.57 1.60 -14.74
C GLY A 173 16.42 2.03 -13.81
N TRP A 174 15.31 2.53 -14.34
CA TRP A 174 14.18 3.02 -13.54
C TRP A 174 13.39 1.88 -12.89
N ILE A 175 13.21 0.77 -13.59
CA ILE A 175 12.51 -0.43 -13.06
C ILE A 175 13.21 -1.71 -13.50
N LYS A 176 12.94 -2.80 -12.79
CA LYS A 176 13.49 -4.14 -13.10
C LYS A 176 12.54 -5.02 -13.94
N GLY A 177 11.30 -4.58 -14.13
CA GLY A 177 10.25 -5.34 -14.79
C GLY A 177 8.89 -4.68 -14.60
N ALA A 178 7.86 -5.26 -15.23
CA ALA A 178 6.49 -4.75 -15.11
C ALA A 178 5.99 -4.79 -13.65
N PRO A 179 5.19 -3.80 -13.21
CA PRO A 179 4.66 -3.78 -11.84
C PRO A 179 3.76 -5.00 -11.56
N GLN A 180 4.09 -5.82 -10.56
CA GLN A 180 3.24 -6.96 -10.15
C GLN A 180 2.11 -6.52 -9.20
N LYS A 181 2.45 -5.68 -8.22
CA LYS A 181 1.50 -5.05 -7.30
C LYS A 181 1.41 -3.55 -7.60
N TYR A 182 2.48 -2.84 -7.27
CA TYR A 182 2.80 -1.48 -7.72
C TYR A 182 4.32 -1.30 -7.61
N CYS A 183 4.88 -0.29 -8.27
CA CYS A 183 6.21 0.22 -7.97
C CYS A 183 6.16 1.74 -7.79
N TRP A 184 7.04 2.29 -6.96
CA TRP A 184 7.20 3.74 -6.86
C TRP A 184 7.90 4.26 -8.11
N MET A 185 7.45 5.40 -8.62
CA MET A 185 8.11 6.09 -9.73
C MET A 185 9.34 6.84 -9.22
N ALA A 186 10.42 6.81 -9.99
CA ALA A 186 11.61 7.61 -9.69
C ALA A 186 11.34 9.09 -10.00
N ALA A 187 11.97 10.01 -9.26
CA ALA A 187 11.66 11.45 -9.39
C ALA A 187 12.04 12.01 -10.76
N ASP A 188 13.17 11.57 -11.31
CA ASP A 188 13.63 11.88 -12.66
C ASP A 188 12.67 11.34 -13.74
N MET A 189 12.19 10.11 -13.56
CA MET A 189 11.18 9.50 -14.42
C MET A 189 9.87 10.29 -14.42
N VAL A 190 9.39 10.74 -13.26
CA VAL A 190 8.19 11.60 -13.17
C VAL A 190 8.44 12.92 -13.88
N ALA A 191 9.55 13.60 -13.57
CA ALA A 191 9.87 14.91 -14.13
C ALA A 191 9.92 14.89 -15.66
N GLU A 192 10.55 13.88 -16.27
CA GLU A 192 10.62 13.75 -17.73
C GLU A 192 9.25 13.54 -18.37
N LEU A 193 8.35 12.81 -17.70
CA LEU A 193 7.06 12.43 -18.27
C LEU A 193 5.97 13.50 -18.10
N GLU A 194 6.11 14.43 -17.15
CA GLU A 194 5.11 15.48 -16.90
C GLU A 194 4.85 16.36 -18.13
N ASP A 195 5.91 16.80 -18.81
CA ASP A 195 5.82 17.71 -19.99
C ASP A 195 5.12 17.04 -21.20
N GLY A 196 5.09 15.71 -21.20
CA GLY A 196 4.50 14.88 -22.24
C GLY A 196 3.00 14.63 -22.09
N MET A 197 2.34 15.17 -21.07
CA MET A 197 0.95 14.83 -20.75
C MET A 197 -0.10 15.65 -21.51
N LYS A 198 -1.19 14.99 -21.89
CA LYS A 198 -2.44 15.59 -22.37
C LYS A 198 -3.60 15.13 -21.48
N LYS A 199 -4.35 16.06 -20.90
CA LYS A 199 -5.57 15.74 -20.14
C LYS A 199 -6.67 15.20 -21.09
N LEU A 200 -7.26 14.07 -20.72
CA LEU A 200 -8.38 13.44 -21.42
C LEU A 200 -9.71 13.64 -20.68
N LYS A 201 -9.65 13.64 -19.34
CA LYS A 201 -10.76 13.90 -18.41
C LYS A 201 -10.21 14.69 -17.24
#